data_AF-A0A673JT10-F1
#
_entry.id   AF-A0A673JT10-F1
#
_cell.length_a   1.000
_cell.length_b   1.000
_cell.length_c   1.000
_cell.angle_alpha   90.00
_cell.angle_beta   90.00
_cell.angle_gamma   90.00
#
_symmetry.space_group_name_H-M   'P 1'
#
loop_
_entity.id
_entity.type
_entity.pdbx_description
1 polymer ?
#
loop_
_entity_poly.entity_id
_entity_poly.type
_entity_poly.pdbx_seq_one_letter_code
_entity_poly.pdbx_strand_id
1 'polypeptide(L)'
;STDIKSGSEMEGAWDIAFVLFHVWLSIVVGLIVLPAMFGVSLGFTDIYIKVLVKTLEWATLRIQRGQKEQPTLPLQSANGIIEKDDGSMEEEIGELRRSHPKNLAGGDFTLCDAFYFCKKGIENIVEDQVTQRFTSEELASWNLLTRTNNNFRYISVRLTIIWGLGVFIRYCILLPLRITLAVIGLSWLVIGTTLVGLLPSSNAKNWLSDLVHITCYRICARALSATIRYHNKENRPKKGGICVANHTSPIDIVILANDGCYAMVGQVHGGLMGVIQRSMVRSCPHVWFERSEMKDRHAAAKRLKDHIADKTKLPILIFPEGTCINNTSVMMFKKGSFEIGGTIYPVAIKYDPQFGDAFWNSAKYNMVSYILRMMTSWAIVCNVWYLLPMTRQVSRNFHLFIHSLKLLVLFKVTGKLELKQKHELG
;
A
#
# COMPACT_ATOMS: atom_id res chain seq x y z
N SER A 1 -28.95 -49.35 -11.32
CA SER A 1 -29.74 -48.43 -12.18
C SER A 1 -29.64 -46.99 -11.69
N THR A 2 -29.80 -46.74 -10.38
CA THR A 2 -29.58 -45.45 -9.73
C THR A 2 -28.14 -44.92 -9.82
N ASP A 3 -27.12 -45.78 -9.69
CA ASP A 3 -25.70 -45.36 -9.81
C ASP A 3 -25.26 -44.98 -11.24
N ILE A 4 -25.93 -45.51 -12.26
CA ILE A 4 -25.61 -45.19 -13.66
C ILE A 4 -26.22 -43.84 -14.05
N LYS A 5 -27.42 -43.52 -13.52
CA LYS A 5 -28.03 -42.20 -13.70
C LYS A 5 -27.26 -41.10 -12.99
N SER A 6 -26.82 -41.32 -11.74
CA SER A 6 -26.03 -40.32 -11.01
C SER A 6 -24.66 -40.06 -11.67
N GLY A 7 -24.02 -41.09 -12.23
CA GLY A 7 -22.80 -40.94 -13.03
C GLY A 7 -23.00 -40.05 -14.27
N SER A 8 -24.08 -40.30 -15.04
CA SER A 8 -24.37 -39.51 -16.24
C SER A 8 -24.78 -38.05 -15.96
N GLU A 9 -25.46 -37.79 -14.85
CA GLU A 9 -25.83 -36.44 -14.42
C GLU A 9 -24.61 -35.67 -13.90
N MET A 10 -23.68 -36.33 -13.21
CA MET A 10 -22.42 -35.73 -12.81
C MET A 10 -21.52 -35.41 -14.00
N GLU A 11 -21.40 -36.31 -14.98
CA GLU A 11 -20.62 -36.05 -16.21
C GLU A 11 -21.16 -34.82 -16.97
N GLY A 12 -22.48 -34.72 -17.14
CA GLY A 12 -23.10 -33.54 -17.76
C GLY A 12 -22.87 -32.24 -16.98
N ALA A 13 -22.85 -32.30 -15.64
CA ALA A 13 -22.54 -31.13 -14.80
C ALA A 13 -21.09 -30.67 -14.94
N TRP A 14 -20.13 -31.61 -15.04
CA TRP A 14 -18.72 -31.29 -15.29
C TRP A 14 -18.50 -30.70 -16.68
N ASP A 15 -19.18 -31.21 -17.70
CA ASP A 15 -19.12 -30.66 -19.06
C ASP A 15 -19.64 -29.22 -19.11
N ILE A 16 -20.77 -28.93 -18.44
CA ILE A 16 -21.30 -27.58 -18.34
C ILE A 16 -20.32 -26.67 -17.59
N ALA A 17 -19.77 -27.12 -16.46
CA ALA A 17 -18.80 -26.34 -15.68
C ALA A 17 -17.53 -26.04 -16.50
N PHE A 18 -17.06 -27.00 -17.29
CA PHE A 18 -15.92 -26.85 -18.19
C PHE A 18 -16.20 -25.81 -19.28
N VAL A 19 -17.36 -25.89 -19.94
CA VAL A 19 -17.77 -24.91 -20.95
C VAL A 19 -17.87 -23.51 -20.34
N LEU A 20 -18.50 -23.36 -19.18
CA LEU A 20 -18.59 -22.08 -18.47
C LEU A 20 -17.21 -21.52 -18.11
N PHE A 21 -16.30 -22.36 -17.64
CA PHE A 21 -14.92 -21.97 -17.35
C PHE A 21 -14.17 -21.51 -18.61
N HIS A 22 -14.33 -22.21 -19.73
CA HIS A 22 -13.74 -21.83 -21.01
C HIS A 22 -14.27 -20.50 -21.53
N VAL A 23 -15.59 -20.29 -21.46
CA VAL A 23 -16.23 -19.02 -21.83
C VAL A 23 -15.71 -17.89 -20.93
N TRP A 24 -15.68 -18.11 -19.61
CA TRP A 24 -15.13 -17.16 -18.64
C TRP A 24 -13.69 -16.78 -18.97
N LEU A 25 -12.82 -17.78 -19.17
CA LEU A 25 -11.41 -17.55 -19.48
C LEU A 25 -11.24 -16.79 -20.80
N SER A 26 -12.02 -17.13 -21.82
CA SER A 26 -12.00 -16.46 -23.12
C SER A 26 -12.40 -14.99 -23.01
N ILE A 27 -13.42 -14.68 -22.21
CA ILE A 27 -13.87 -13.31 -21.93
C ILE A 27 -12.77 -12.53 -21.17
N VAL A 28 -12.19 -13.13 -20.12
CA VAL A 28 -11.13 -12.50 -19.33
C VAL A 28 -9.91 -12.20 -20.19
N VAL A 29 -9.49 -13.16 -21.01
CA VAL A 29 -8.35 -12.99 -21.91
C VAL A 29 -8.65 -11.92 -22.96
N GLY A 30 -9.79 -12.02 -23.63
CA GLY A 30 -10.19 -11.12 -24.71
C GLY A 30 -10.40 -9.67 -24.28
N LEU A 31 -11.10 -9.46 -23.16
CA LEU A 31 -11.52 -8.12 -22.72
C LEU A 31 -10.56 -7.46 -21.72
N ILE A 32 -9.73 -8.22 -21.02
CA ILE A 32 -8.87 -7.68 -19.96
C ILE A 32 -7.40 -7.89 -20.27
N VAL A 33 -6.97 -9.13 -20.55
CA VAL A 33 -5.55 -9.47 -20.74
C VAL A 33 -5.02 -8.88 -22.04
N LEU A 34 -5.70 -9.08 -23.17
CA LEU A 34 -5.25 -8.57 -24.47
C LEU A 34 -5.13 -7.04 -24.47
N PRO A 35 -6.13 -6.24 -24.03
CA PRO A 35 -5.96 -4.79 -23.92
C PRO A 35 -4.82 -4.40 -22.97
N ALA A 36 -4.58 -5.15 -21.90
CA ALA A 36 -3.46 -4.90 -20.99
C ALA A 36 -2.10 -5.01 -21.68
N MET A 37 -1.91 -5.97 -22.59
CA MET A 37 -0.67 -6.11 -23.37
C MET A 37 -0.39 -4.84 -24.18
N PHE A 38 -1.41 -4.27 -24.82
CA PHE A 38 -1.29 -3.05 -25.63
C PHE A 38 -1.36 -1.76 -24.80
N GLY A 39 -1.56 -1.84 -23.48
CA GLY A 39 -1.70 -0.67 -22.61
C GLY A 39 -3.01 0.09 -22.78
N VAL A 40 -4.02 -0.55 -23.38
CA VAL A 40 -5.35 0.01 -23.61
C VAL A 40 -6.27 -0.37 -22.45
N SER A 41 -7.16 0.56 -22.08
CA SER A 41 -8.27 0.33 -21.16
C SER A 41 -9.57 0.45 -21.94
N LEU A 42 -10.49 -0.50 -21.76
CA LEU A 42 -11.82 -0.46 -22.39
C LEU A 42 -12.79 0.49 -21.66
N GLY A 43 -12.33 1.23 -20.64
CA GLY A 43 -13.13 2.21 -19.90
C GLY A 43 -14.09 1.62 -18.85
N PHE A 44 -14.26 0.29 -18.80
CA PHE A 44 -15.10 -0.37 -17.79
C PHE A 44 -14.72 -0.01 -16.36
N THR A 45 -13.41 0.08 -16.07
CA THR A 45 -12.91 0.47 -14.75
C THR A 45 -13.34 1.89 -14.39
N ASP A 46 -13.30 2.84 -15.32
CA ASP A 46 -13.69 4.23 -15.05
C ASP A 46 -15.19 4.36 -14.77
N ILE A 47 -16.02 3.60 -15.50
CA ILE A 47 -17.46 3.53 -15.25
C ILE A 47 -17.73 2.91 -13.88
N TYR A 48 -17.07 1.79 -13.57
CA TYR A 48 -17.17 1.12 -12.26
C TYR A 48 -16.81 2.06 -11.10
N ILE A 49 -15.68 2.77 -11.20
CA ILE A 49 -15.25 3.73 -10.18
C ILE A 49 -16.25 4.88 -10.04
N LYS A 50 -16.78 5.44 -11.13
CA LYS A 50 -17.81 6.49 -11.08
C LYS A 50 -19.08 6.04 -10.38
N VAL A 51 -19.55 4.82 -10.67
CA VAL A 51 -20.74 4.23 -10.01
C VAL A 51 -20.46 4.01 -8.52
N LEU A 52 -19.28 3.49 -8.20
CA LEU A 52 -18.87 3.23 -6.83
C LEU A 52 -18.77 4.51 -6.01
N VAL A 53 -18.13 5.57 -6.52
CA VAL A 53 -18.06 6.89 -5.85
C VAL A 53 -19.45 7.40 -5.51
N LYS A 54 -20.36 7.43 -6.50
CA LYS A 54 -21.75 7.87 -6.27
C LYS A 54 -22.45 7.05 -5.19
N THR A 55 -22.19 5.73 -5.15
CA THR A 55 -22.76 4.82 -4.15
C THR A 55 -22.22 5.12 -2.76
N LEU A 56 -20.91 5.33 -2.63
CA LEU A 56 -20.24 5.64 -1.35
C LEU A 56 -20.60 7.03 -0.83
N GLU A 57 -20.70 8.04 -1.71
CA GLU A 57 -21.16 9.38 -1.35
C GLU A 57 -22.60 9.36 -0.84
N TRP A 58 -23.50 8.66 -1.55
CA TRP A 58 -24.88 8.47 -1.11
C TRP A 58 -24.97 7.79 0.25
N ALA A 59 -24.17 6.73 0.46
CA ALA A 59 -24.11 6.01 1.72
C ALA A 59 -23.64 6.93 2.87
N THR A 60 -22.58 7.70 2.62
CA THR A 60 -22.01 8.65 3.59
C THR A 60 -23.02 9.73 3.99
N LEU A 61 -23.68 10.36 3.01
CA LEU A 61 -24.70 11.37 3.27
C LEU A 61 -25.87 10.82 4.10
N ARG A 62 -26.23 9.55 3.90
CA ARG A 62 -27.29 8.90 4.68
C ARG A 62 -26.89 8.66 6.12
N ILE A 63 -25.66 8.24 6.37
CA ILE A 63 -25.12 8.06 7.73
C ILE A 63 -25.12 9.40 8.46
N GLN A 64 -24.63 10.46 7.81
CA GLN A 64 -24.59 11.79 8.40
C GLN A 64 -25.98 12.34 8.74
N ARG A 65 -27.01 12.05 7.91
CA ARG A 65 -28.39 12.40 8.25
C ARG A 65 -28.90 11.62 9.47
N GLY A 66 -28.68 10.30 9.50
CA GLY A 66 -29.09 9.46 10.63
C GLY A 66 -28.41 9.86 11.95
N GLN A 67 -27.16 10.33 11.90
CA GLN A 67 -26.46 10.86 13.07
C GLN A 67 -27.01 12.21 13.54
N LYS A 68 -27.48 13.08 12.64
CA LYS A 68 -28.14 14.35 13.00
C LYS A 68 -29.52 14.16 13.62
N GLU A 69 -30.19 13.04 13.34
CA GLU A 69 -31.52 12.72 13.85
C GLU A 69 -31.48 12.03 15.25
N GLN A 70 -30.32 11.56 15.70
CA GLN A 70 -30.13 11.05 17.07
C GLN A 70 -29.55 12.14 17.98
N PRO A 71 -30.06 12.32 19.23
CA PRO A 71 -29.44 13.23 20.18
C PRO A 71 -28.00 12.80 20.45
N THR A 72 -27.07 13.73 20.31
CA THR A 72 -25.64 13.54 20.51
C THR A 72 -25.32 12.96 21.89
N LEU A 73 -24.99 11.67 21.94
CA LEU A 73 -24.02 11.20 22.92
C LEU A 73 -22.63 11.69 22.44
N PRO A 74 -21.76 12.21 23.33
CA PRO A 74 -20.45 12.70 22.94
C PRO A 74 -19.73 11.64 22.12
N LEU A 75 -19.09 12.09 21.04
CA LEU A 75 -18.24 11.26 20.20
C LEU A 75 -17.10 10.74 21.07
N GLN A 76 -17.26 9.57 21.70
CA GLN A 76 -16.13 8.88 22.32
C GLN A 76 -15.11 8.68 21.21
N SER A 77 -13.95 9.34 21.35
CA SER A 77 -12.76 9.10 20.55
C SER A 77 -12.40 7.63 20.71
N ALA A 78 -12.88 6.79 19.79
CA ALA A 78 -12.99 5.35 19.98
C ALA A 78 -11.66 4.60 19.80
N ASN A 79 -10.52 5.25 19.99
CA ASN A 79 -9.21 4.61 19.91
C ASN A 79 -8.26 4.99 21.06
N GLY A 80 -8.72 5.71 22.08
CA GLY A 80 -8.01 5.77 23.36
C GLY A 80 -8.32 4.51 24.16
N ILE A 81 -7.32 3.66 24.42
CA ILE A 81 -7.40 2.67 25.53
C ILE A 81 -7.58 3.41 26.88
N ILE A 82 -7.23 4.70 26.90
CA ILE A 82 -7.27 5.60 28.03
C ILE A 82 -8.27 6.72 27.71
N GLU A 83 -9.27 6.88 28.56
CA GLU A 83 -10.17 8.03 28.52
C GLU A 83 -9.40 9.25 29.03
N LYS A 84 -9.28 10.26 28.18
CA LYS A 84 -8.54 11.48 28.47
C LYS A 84 -9.48 12.48 29.14
N ASP A 85 -9.09 12.93 30.31
CA ASP A 85 -9.63 14.15 30.88
C ASP A 85 -8.77 15.33 30.41
N ASP A 86 -9.41 16.40 29.96
CA ASP A 86 -8.74 17.65 29.55
C ASP A 86 -8.51 18.60 30.76
N GLY A 87 -8.60 18.05 31.98
CA GLY A 87 -8.41 18.77 33.23
C GLY A 87 -6.98 19.30 33.41
N SER A 88 -6.81 20.30 34.28
CA SER A 88 -5.46 20.76 34.63
C SER A 88 -4.72 19.68 35.44
N MET A 89 -3.39 19.72 35.45
CA MET A 89 -2.57 18.78 36.24
C MET A 89 -2.98 18.79 37.72
N GLU A 90 -3.25 19.97 38.26
CA GLU A 90 -3.67 20.17 39.65
C GLU A 90 -5.05 19.58 39.92
N GLU A 91 -5.95 19.63 38.93
CA GLU A 91 -7.30 19.08 39.02
C GLU A 91 -7.26 17.55 39.03
N GLU A 92 -6.60 16.92 38.05
CA GLU A 92 -6.49 15.45 37.96
C GLU A 92 -5.75 14.84 39.17
N ILE A 93 -4.66 15.47 39.62
CA ILE A 93 -3.95 15.05 40.84
C ILE A 93 -4.83 15.27 42.08
N GLY A 94 -5.57 16.38 42.14
CA GLY A 94 -6.52 16.67 43.21
C GLY A 94 -7.61 15.62 43.32
N GLU A 95 -8.14 15.16 42.19
CA GLU A 95 -9.15 14.09 42.15
C GLU A 95 -8.61 12.73 42.62
N LEU A 96 -7.41 12.36 42.18
CA LEU A 96 -6.73 11.15 42.65
C LEU A 96 -6.56 11.16 44.18
N ARG A 97 -6.23 12.33 44.74
CA ARG A 97 -6.07 12.55 46.19
C ARG A 97 -7.41 12.55 46.95
N ARG A 98 -8.56 12.82 46.32
CA ARG A 98 -9.89 12.75 47.00
C ARG A 98 -10.23 11.34 47.51
N SER A 99 -9.64 10.31 46.90
CA SER A 99 -9.80 8.92 47.36
C SER A 99 -8.99 8.57 48.61
N HIS A 100 -8.12 9.50 49.05
CA HIS A 100 -7.22 9.29 50.18
C HIS A 100 -7.86 9.74 51.50
N PRO A 101 -7.82 8.91 52.58
CA PRO A 101 -8.56 9.16 53.81
C PRO A 101 -8.03 10.29 54.70
N LYS A 102 -6.92 10.96 54.35
CA LYS A 102 -6.35 12.07 55.13
C LYS A 102 -6.39 13.37 54.33
N ASN A 103 -6.91 14.44 54.94
CA ASN A 103 -6.80 15.80 54.42
C ASN A 103 -5.31 16.22 54.43
N LEU A 104 -4.62 16.07 53.30
CA LEU A 104 -3.27 16.57 53.14
C LEU A 104 -3.31 18.10 53.02
N ALA A 105 -2.99 18.78 54.12
CA ALA A 105 -2.85 20.22 54.15
C ALA A 105 -1.46 20.59 53.59
N GLY A 106 -1.44 21.12 52.38
CA GLY A 106 -0.28 21.79 51.78
C GLY A 106 0.63 20.88 50.98
N GLY A 107 0.64 21.06 49.65
CA GLY A 107 1.78 20.88 48.73
C GLY A 107 2.56 19.55 48.67
N ASP A 108 2.39 18.64 49.61
CA ASP A 108 3.27 17.50 49.79
C ASP A 108 3.05 16.46 48.69
N PHE A 109 4.16 15.89 48.24
CA PHE A 109 4.16 14.81 47.25
C PHE A 109 3.59 13.54 47.87
N THR A 110 2.67 12.90 47.16
CA THR A 110 2.12 11.59 47.52
C THR A 110 2.52 10.55 46.49
N LEU A 111 2.69 9.30 46.89
CA LEU A 111 2.95 8.21 45.94
C LEU A 111 1.82 8.04 44.90
N CYS A 112 0.61 8.51 45.20
CA CYS A 112 -0.51 8.55 44.25
C CYS A 112 -0.24 9.49 43.07
N ASP A 113 0.53 10.56 43.26
CA ASP A 113 0.89 11.51 42.19
C ASP A 113 1.77 10.84 41.12
N ALA A 114 2.55 9.81 41.50
CA ALA A 114 3.34 9.04 40.54
C ALA A 114 2.45 8.33 39.51
N PHE A 115 1.23 7.89 39.88
CA PHE A 115 0.30 7.29 38.94
C PHE A 115 -0.19 8.29 37.88
N TYR A 116 -0.36 9.57 38.23
CA TYR A 116 -0.67 10.60 37.25
C TYR A 116 0.45 10.72 36.20
N PHE A 117 1.70 10.86 36.63
CA PHE A 117 2.84 10.96 35.71
C PHE A 117 3.06 9.69 34.89
N CYS A 118 2.85 8.50 35.48
CA CYS A 118 2.88 7.24 34.75
C CYS A 118 1.74 7.16 33.72
N LYS A 119 0.51 7.55 34.08
CA LYS A 119 -0.65 7.63 33.16
C LYS A 119 -0.34 8.59 32.01
N LYS A 120 0.07 9.83 32.28
CA LYS A 120 0.44 10.82 31.25
C LYS A 120 1.64 10.36 30.41
N GLY A 121 2.61 9.67 31.01
CA GLY A 121 3.73 9.08 30.29
C GLY A 121 3.28 8.00 29.30
N ILE A 122 2.40 7.10 29.74
CA ILE A 122 1.81 6.06 28.89
C ILE A 122 0.91 6.68 27.81
N GLU A 123 0.07 7.66 28.14
CA GLU A 123 -0.76 8.41 27.17
C GLU A 123 0.10 9.02 26.06
N ASN A 124 1.18 9.72 26.42
CA ASN A 124 2.08 10.33 25.44
C ASN A 124 2.83 9.30 24.57
N ILE A 125 3.15 8.11 25.11
CA ILE A 125 3.74 7.02 24.33
C ILE A 125 2.69 6.40 23.39
N VAL A 126 1.45 6.22 23.84
CA VAL A 126 0.37 5.65 23.02
C VAL A 126 -0.07 6.63 21.92
N GLU A 127 -0.10 7.93 22.22
CA GLU A 127 -0.43 9.02 21.29
C GLU A 127 0.79 9.49 20.49
N ASP A 128 1.91 8.77 20.54
CA ASP A 128 3.11 9.20 19.86
C ASP A 128 2.86 9.29 18.33
N GLN A 129 3.35 10.38 17.74
CA GLN A 129 3.13 10.67 16.31
C GLN A 129 3.79 9.66 15.37
N VAL A 130 4.72 8.83 15.85
CA VAL A 130 5.38 7.79 15.07
C VAL A 130 4.52 6.53 15.03
N THR A 131 3.98 6.06 16.15
CA THR A 131 3.11 4.88 16.23
C THR A 131 1.83 5.06 15.43
N GLN A 132 1.26 6.28 15.41
CA GLN A 132 0.12 6.62 14.57
C GLN A 132 0.40 6.54 13.05
N ARG A 133 1.67 6.49 12.62
CA ARG A 133 2.04 6.30 11.21
C ARG A 133 2.03 4.83 10.79
N PHE A 134 1.93 3.92 11.76
CA PHE A 134 1.83 2.47 11.56
C PHE A 134 0.42 1.92 11.77
N THR A 135 -0.57 2.79 11.92
CA THR A 135 -2.00 2.45 12.01
C THR A 135 -2.72 2.84 10.72
N SER A 136 -3.82 2.14 10.39
CA SER A 136 -4.62 2.49 9.21
C SER A 136 -5.21 3.89 9.36
N GLU A 137 -5.28 4.65 8.26
CA GLU A 137 -5.93 5.97 8.23
C GLU A 137 -7.41 5.83 8.57
N GLU A 138 -7.88 6.59 9.56
CA GLU A 138 -9.29 6.66 9.91
C GLU A 138 -10.05 7.47 8.87
N LEU A 139 -11.06 6.85 8.27
CA LEU A 139 -11.90 7.49 7.28
C LEU A 139 -13.01 8.29 7.97
N ALA A 140 -13.14 9.56 7.59
CA ALA A 140 -14.28 10.40 7.97
C ALA A 140 -15.62 9.90 7.36
N SER A 141 -15.57 9.00 6.38
CA SER A 141 -16.72 8.47 5.66
C SER A 141 -16.70 6.94 5.60
N TRP A 142 -17.88 6.31 5.62
CA TRP A 142 -17.94 4.84 5.58
C TRP A 142 -17.88 4.33 4.14
N ASN A 143 -16.90 3.48 3.86
CA ASN A 143 -16.67 2.86 2.55
C ASN A 143 -17.37 1.50 2.35
N LEU A 144 -18.35 1.15 3.19
CA LEU A 144 -19.03 -0.16 3.17
C LEU A 144 -18.10 -1.36 3.42
N LEU A 145 -16.87 -1.14 3.91
CA LEU A 145 -15.98 -2.19 4.37
C LEU A 145 -16.03 -2.22 5.90
N THR A 146 -16.48 -3.33 6.48
CA THR A 146 -16.59 -3.48 7.94
C THR A 146 -15.22 -3.37 8.62
N ARG A 147 -14.15 -3.81 7.96
CA ARG A 147 -12.79 -3.87 8.51
C ARG A 147 -12.04 -2.54 8.58
N THR A 148 -12.60 -1.46 8.00
CA THR A 148 -12.02 -0.11 8.03
C THR A 148 -12.88 0.86 8.82
N ASN A 149 -13.90 0.36 9.53
CA ASN A 149 -14.74 1.15 10.41
C ASN A 149 -14.82 0.48 11.78
N ASN A 150 -14.13 1.05 12.77
CA ASN A 150 -14.09 0.52 14.13
C ASN A 150 -15.42 0.71 14.89
N ASN A 151 -16.31 1.60 14.41
CA ASN A 151 -17.57 1.97 15.05
C ASN A 151 -18.79 1.51 14.23
N PHE A 152 -18.81 0.26 13.77
CA PHE A 152 -19.98 -0.28 13.08
C PHE A 152 -21.14 -0.49 14.07
N ARG A 153 -21.92 0.57 14.29
CA ARG A 153 -23.27 0.47 14.87
C ARG A 153 -24.27 0.24 13.74
N TYR A 154 -25.33 -0.52 14.00
CA TYR A 154 -26.42 -0.68 13.05
C TYR A 154 -27.01 0.71 12.71
N ILE A 155 -26.87 1.14 11.45
CA ILE A 155 -27.32 2.47 11.02
C ILE A 155 -28.72 2.41 10.40
N SER A 156 -28.95 1.52 9.42
CA SER A 156 -30.28 1.33 8.81
C SER A 156 -30.38 0.04 7.98
N VAL A 157 -31.60 -0.50 7.83
CA VAL A 157 -31.89 -1.68 6.99
C VAL A 157 -31.39 -1.52 5.56
N ARG A 158 -31.68 -0.37 4.93
CA ARG A 158 -31.31 -0.10 3.52
C ARG A 158 -29.81 -0.14 3.31
N LEU A 159 -29.05 0.42 4.25
CA LEU A 159 -27.59 0.45 4.19
C LEU A 159 -27.00 -0.94 4.44
N THR A 160 -27.61 -1.73 5.32
CA THR A 160 -27.25 -3.15 5.53
C THR A 160 -27.50 -3.99 4.27
N ILE A 161 -28.60 -3.76 3.54
CA ILE A 161 -28.87 -4.43 2.26
C ILE A 161 -27.77 -4.10 1.24
N ILE A 162 -27.42 -2.82 1.10
CA ILE A 162 -26.36 -2.38 0.18
C ILE A 162 -24.99 -2.95 0.58
N TRP A 163 -24.69 -2.98 1.88
CA TRP A 163 -23.50 -3.64 2.40
C TRP A 163 -23.47 -5.13 2.05
N GLY A 164 -24.58 -5.85 2.25
CA GLY A 164 -24.71 -7.27 1.93
C GLY A 164 -24.54 -7.54 0.43
N LEU A 165 -25.15 -6.72 -0.42
CA LEU A 165 -24.92 -6.75 -1.87
C LEU A 165 -23.45 -6.48 -2.20
N GLY A 166 -22.82 -5.55 -1.51
CA GLY A 166 -21.39 -5.25 -1.68
C GLY A 166 -20.48 -6.40 -1.25
N VAL A 167 -20.84 -7.16 -0.22
CA VAL A 167 -20.15 -8.41 0.14
C VAL A 167 -20.31 -9.43 -1.00
N PHE A 168 -21.53 -9.65 -1.49
CA PHE A 168 -21.77 -10.58 -2.60
C PHE A 168 -20.94 -10.21 -3.84
N ILE A 169 -20.98 -8.95 -4.27
CA ILE A 169 -20.20 -8.48 -5.44
C ILE A 169 -18.70 -8.69 -5.22
N ARG A 170 -18.17 -8.32 -4.04
CA ARG A 170 -16.72 -8.41 -3.78
C ARG A 170 -16.23 -9.86 -3.72
N TYR A 171 -16.99 -10.76 -3.11
CA TYR A 171 -16.52 -12.13 -2.86
C TYR A 171 -16.95 -13.13 -3.94
N CYS A 172 -18.12 -12.97 -4.56
CA CYS A 172 -18.63 -13.91 -5.56
C CYS A 172 -18.31 -13.48 -7.01
N ILE A 173 -18.02 -12.20 -7.26
CA ILE A 173 -17.76 -11.68 -8.62
C ILE A 173 -16.33 -11.16 -8.73
N LEU A 174 -15.95 -10.17 -7.92
CA LEU A 174 -14.64 -9.51 -8.03
C LEU A 174 -13.50 -10.44 -7.61
N LEU A 175 -13.62 -11.13 -6.48
CA LEU A 175 -12.53 -11.97 -5.97
C LEU A 175 -12.15 -13.11 -6.95
N PRO A 176 -13.08 -13.92 -7.50
CA PRO A 176 -12.74 -14.93 -8.49
C PRO A 176 -12.06 -14.35 -9.73
N LEU A 177 -12.59 -13.24 -10.28
CA LEU A 177 -11.98 -12.52 -11.40
C LEU A 177 -10.55 -12.07 -11.10
N ARG A 178 -10.33 -11.48 -9.92
CA ARG A 178 -9.03 -11.01 -9.48
C ARG A 178 -8.04 -12.15 -9.28
N ILE A 179 -8.49 -13.29 -8.76
CA ILE A 179 -7.66 -14.51 -8.64
C ILE A 179 -7.27 -15.02 -10.02
N THR A 180 -8.22 -15.14 -10.95
CA THR A 180 -7.93 -15.55 -12.34
C THR A 180 -6.88 -14.63 -12.97
N LEU A 181 -7.06 -13.30 -12.86
CA LEU A 181 -6.11 -12.33 -13.40
C LEU A 181 -4.73 -12.40 -12.73
N ALA A 182 -4.67 -12.57 -11.40
CA ALA A 182 -3.41 -12.69 -10.67
C ALA A 182 -2.65 -13.95 -11.11
N VAL A 183 -3.34 -15.09 -11.25
CA VAL A 183 -2.74 -16.33 -11.74
C VAL A 183 -2.21 -16.16 -13.17
N ILE A 184 -3.01 -15.57 -14.07
CA ILE A 184 -2.56 -15.31 -15.46
C ILE A 184 -1.33 -14.39 -15.47
N GLY A 185 -1.36 -13.29 -14.73
CA GLY A 185 -0.26 -12.32 -14.68
C GLY A 185 1.04 -12.90 -14.11
N LEU A 186 0.96 -13.65 -13.01
CA LEU A 186 2.12 -14.28 -12.39
C LEU A 186 2.68 -15.42 -13.25
N SER A 187 1.82 -16.25 -13.85
CA SER A 187 2.25 -17.29 -14.79
C SER A 187 2.92 -16.69 -16.02
N TRP A 188 2.34 -15.61 -16.58
CA TRP A 188 2.94 -14.85 -17.68
C TRP A 188 4.33 -14.33 -17.33
N LEU A 189 4.50 -13.78 -16.13
CA LEU A 189 5.80 -13.31 -15.65
C LEU A 189 6.80 -14.47 -15.61
N VAL A 190 6.50 -15.55 -14.87
CA VAL A 190 7.43 -16.66 -14.65
C VAL A 190 7.83 -17.33 -15.96
N ILE A 191 6.86 -17.61 -16.84
CA ILE A 191 7.09 -18.24 -18.13
C ILE A 191 7.83 -17.26 -19.05
N GLY A 192 7.32 -16.04 -19.19
CA GLY A 192 7.86 -15.03 -20.09
C GLY A 192 9.30 -14.66 -19.76
N THR A 193 9.63 -14.38 -18.49
CA THR A 193 11.00 -14.03 -18.10
C THR A 193 11.95 -15.22 -18.21
N THR A 194 11.46 -16.45 -18.01
CA THR A 194 12.25 -17.66 -18.24
C THR A 194 12.60 -17.81 -19.73
N LEU A 195 11.62 -17.65 -20.63
CA LEU A 195 11.85 -17.71 -22.07
C LEU A 195 12.79 -16.60 -22.56
N VAL A 196 12.58 -15.37 -22.11
CA VAL A 196 13.47 -14.23 -22.41
C VAL A 196 14.89 -14.48 -21.91
N GLY A 197 15.02 -15.14 -20.76
CA GLY A 197 16.33 -15.47 -20.17
C GLY A 197 17.18 -16.40 -21.05
N LEU A 198 16.55 -17.23 -21.88
CA LEU A 198 17.24 -18.12 -22.82
C LEU A 198 17.82 -17.39 -24.05
N LEU A 199 17.38 -16.14 -24.30
CA LEU A 199 17.85 -15.36 -25.43
C LEU A 199 19.24 -14.74 -25.16
N PRO A 200 20.07 -14.58 -26.20
CA PRO A 200 21.35 -13.88 -26.10
C PRO A 200 21.13 -12.39 -25.80
N SER A 201 22.10 -11.78 -25.11
CA SER A 201 22.09 -10.35 -24.78
C SER A 201 22.00 -9.50 -26.04
N SER A 202 20.87 -8.81 -26.21
CA SER A 202 20.56 -7.99 -27.39
C SER A 202 19.53 -6.91 -27.04
N ASN A 203 19.39 -5.91 -27.89
CA ASN A 203 18.34 -4.89 -27.74
C ASN A 203 16.92 -5.50 -27.81
N ALA A 204 16.74 -6.52 -28.65
CA ALA A 204 15.47 -7.25 -28.75
C ALA A 204 15.13 -8.00 -27.45
N LYS A 205 16.12 -8.64 -26.81
CA LYS A 205 15.95 -9.26 -25.49
C LYS A 205 15.50 -8.24 -24.44
N ASN A 206 16.12 -7.06 -24.40
CA ASN A 206 15.76 -6.01 -23.45
C ASN A 206 14.33 -5.51 -23.68
N TRP A 207 13.97 -5.24 -24.94
CA TRP A 207 12.61 -4.83 -25.29
C TRP A 207 11.56 -5.89 -24.92
N LEU A 208 11.84 -7.16 -25.20
CA LEU A 208 10.94 -8.25 -24.86
C LEU A 208 10.83 -8.45 -23.34
N SER A 209 11.94 -8.30 -22.62
CA SER A 209 11.95 -8.30 -21.15
C SER A 209 11.05 -7.19 -20.59
N ASP A 210 11.20 -5.96 -21.09
CA ASP A 210 10.38 -4.81 -20.68
C ASP A 210 8.89 -5.08 -20.99
N LEU A 211 8.58 -5.65 -22.17
CA LEU A 211 7.22 -6.02 -22.57
C LEU A 211 6.60 -7.08 -21.65
N VAL A 212 7.35 -8.13 -21.30
CA VAL A 212 6.87 -9.19 -20.41
C VAL A 212 6.55 -8.62 -19.02
N HIS A 213 7.48 -7.85 -18.45
CA HIS A 213 7.29 -7.23 -17.14
C HIS A 213 6.11 -6.27 -17.12
N ILE A 214 6.07 -5.30 -18.04
CA ILE A 214 5.01 -4.29 -18.05
C ILE A 214 3.63 -4.93 -18.24
N THR A 215 3.54 -5.97 -19.07
CA THR A 215 2.30 -6.73 -19.28
C THR A 215 1.85 -7.43 -17.99
N CYS A 216 2.77 -8.13 -17.29
CA CYS A 216 2.46 -8.72 -15.99
C CYS A 216 1.92 -7.68 -15.02
N TYR A 217 2.65 -6.57 -14.81
CA TYR A 217 2.24 -5.55 -13.84
C TYR A 217 0.92 -4.90 -14.21
N ARG A 218 0.63 -4.70 -15.50
CA ARG A 218 -0.66 -4.23 -16.00
C ARG A 218 -1.81 -5.20 -15.73
N ILE A 219 -1.57 -6.50 -15.83
CA ILE A 219 -2.55 -7.53 -15.48
C ILE A 219 -2.74 -7.57 -13.95
N CYS A 220 -1.66 -7.56 -13.16
CA CYS A 220 -1.72 -7.54 -11.70
C CYS A 220 -2.41 -6.27 -11.16
N ALA A 221 -2.17 -5.10 -11.76
CA ALA A 221 -2.86 -3.87 -11.41
C ALA A 221 -4.37 -3.99 -11.67
N ARG A 222 -4.78 -4.55 -12.82
CA ARG A 222 -6.20 -4.85 -13.11
C ARG A 222 -6.79 -5.91 -12.16
N ALA A 223 -5.99 -6.87 -11.70
CA ALA A 223 -6.36 -7.83 -10.66
C ALA A 223 -6.59 -7.19 -9.28
N LEU A 224 -6.19 -5.93 -9.08
CA LEU A 224 -6.54 -5.14 -7.89
C LEU A 224 -7.63 -4.10 -8.18
N SER A 225 -8.19 -4.12 -9.39
CA SER A 225 -9.02 -3.04 -9.95
C SER A 225 -8.36 -1.67 -9.76
N ALA A 226 -7.04 -1.62 -9.99
CA ALA A 226 -6.27 -0.42 -9.73
C ALA A 226 -6.59 0.67 -10.76
N THR A 227 -6.85 1.88 -10.27
CA THR A 227 -7.02 3.08 -11.10
C THR A 227 -5.92 4.05 -10.72
N ILE A 228 -4.94 4.22 -11.62
CA ILE A 228 -3.71 4.93 -11.33
C ILE A 228 -3.66 6.20 -12.17
N ARG A 229 -3.66 7.36 -11.50
CA ARG A 229 -3.49 8.65 -12.16
C ARG A 229 -2.04 9.10 -12.07
N TYR A 230 -1.37 9.06 -13.22
CA TYR A 230 0.02 9.50 -13.34
C TYR A 230 0.09 10.98 -13.68
N HIS A 231 0.92 11.72 -12.96
CA HIS A 231 1.17 13.15 -13.13
C HIS A 231 2.65 13.37 -13.48
N ASN A 232 2.91 14.36 -14.34
CA ASN A 232 4.26 14.78 -14.74
C ASN A 232 5.12 13.67 -15.35
N LYS A 233 4.55 12.90 -16.28
CA LYS A 233 5.17 11.73 -16.93
C LYS A 233 6.52 12.04 -17.60
N GLU A 234 6.78 13.29 -17.97
CA GLU A 234 8.05 13.79 -18.48
C GLU A 234 9.22 13.57 -17.52
N ASN A 235 8.96 13.50 -16.21
CA ASN A 235 9.95 13.30 -15.15
C ASN A 235 10.13 11.83 -14.74
N ARG A 236 9.62 10.88 -15.53
CA ARG A 236 9.75 9.46 -15.20
C ARG A 236 11.21 9.02 -15.00
N PRO A 237 11.46 8.07 -14.07
CA PRO A 237 12.77 7.48 -13.88
C PRO A 237 13.35 6.91 -15.17
N LYS A 238 14.61 7.27 -15.44
CA LYS A 238 15.34 6.84 -16.65
C LYS A 238 16.42 5.82 -16.30
N LYS A 239 16.84 5.04 -17.31
CA LYS A 239 17.94 4.07 -17.20
C LYS A 239 19.20 4.69 -16.59
N GLY A 240 19.90 3.92 -15.74
CA GLY A 240 21.07 4.40 -14.99
C GLY A 240 20.76 5.44 -13.90
N GLY A 241 19.50 5.56 -13.46
CA GLY A 241 19.03 6.42 -12.38
C GLY A 241 18.44 5.65 -11.19
N ILE A 242 17.95 6.40 -10.19
CA ILE A 242 17.32 5.85 -8.99
C ILE A 242 15.92 6.42 -8.85
N CYS A 243 14.91 5.56 -8.86
CA CYS A 243 13.54 5.91 -8.47
C CYS A 243 13.42 5.82 -6.94
N VAL A 244 13.08 6.94 -6.30
CA VAL A 244 12.88 7.03 -4.85
C VAL A 244 11.42 7.33 -4.58
N ALA A 245 10.69 6.40 -3.97
CA ALA A 245 9.27 6.56 -3.68
C ALA A 245 8.96 6.42 -2.18
N ASN A 246 7.92 7.08 -1.68
CA ASN A 246 7.34 6.70 -0.39
C ASN A 246 6.77 5.28 -0.47
N HIS A 247 6.69 4.61 0.67
CA HIS A 247 6.29 3.21 0.74
C HIS A 247 5.10 3.01 1.66
N THR A 248 3.95 2.68 1.07
CA THR A 248 2.73 2.37 1.81
C THR A 248 2.39 0.89 1.76
N SER A 249 2.84 0.20 0.71
CA SER A 249 2.48 -1.19 0.48
C SER A 249 3.45 -1.97 -0.41
N PRO A 250 3.57 -3.30 -0.25
CA PRO A 250 4.19 -4.17 -1.25
C PRO A 250 3.64 -3.99 -2.68
N ILE A 251 2.35 -3.63 -2.82
CA ILE A 251 1.75 -3.40 -4.15
C ILE A 251 2.26 -2.12 -4.83
N ASP A 252 2.99 -1.25 -4.12
CA ASP A 252 3.63 -0.05 -4.70
C ASP A 252 4.51 -0.41 -5.91
N ILE A 253 5.16 -1.58 -5.86
CA ILE A 253 5.95 -2.11 -6.98
C ILE A 253 5.06 -2.33 -8.21
N VAL A 254 3.89 -2.96 -8.04
CA VAL A 254 2.94 -3.20 -9.13
C VAL A 254 2.41 -1.87 -9.69
N ILE A 255 2.09 -0.91 -8.81
CA ILE A 255 1.57 0.41 -9.18
C ILE A 255 2.59 1.21 -9.99
N LEU A 256 3.85 1.25 -9.56
CA LEU A 256 4.91 1.95 -10.29
C LEU A 256 5.27 1.21 -11.57
N ALA A 257 5.40 -0.12 -11.51
CA ALA A 257 5.85 -0.93 -12.63
C ALA A 257 4.81 -1.10 -13.75
N ASN A 258 3.57 -0.68 -13.50
CA ASN A 258 2.52 -0.56 -14.50
C ASN A 258 2.82 0.49 -15.59
N ASP A 259 3.69 1.48 -15.30
CA ASP A 259 4.00 2.61 -16.18
C ASP A 259 5.49 2.73 -16.58
N GLY A 260 6.33 1.80 -16.13
CA GLY A 260 7.75 1.71 -16.49
C GLY A 260 8.43 0.52 -15.83
N CYS A 261 9.58 0.08 -16.35
CA CYS A 261 10.31 -1.06 -15.79
C CYS A 261 11.39 -0.60 -14.79
N TYR A 262 11.55 -1.35 -13.69
CA TYR A 262 12.47 -1.03 -12.61
C TYR A 262 13.32 -2.23 -12.21
N ALA A 263 14.58 -1.99 -11.89
CA ALA A 263 15.40 -2.94 -11.16
C ALA A 263 15.03 -2.86 -9.68
N MET A 264 14.42 -3.93 -9.18
CA MET A 264 14.01 -4.01 -7.77
C MET A 264 15.19 -4.36 -6.86
N VAL A 265 15.14 -3.84 -5.64
CA VAL A 265 16.08 -4.16 -4.56
C VAL A 265 15.30 -4.80 -3.42
N GLY A 266 15.78 -5.93 -2.91
CA GLY A 266 15.14 -6.55 -1.76
C GLY A 266 15.89 -7.76 -1.21
N GLN A 267 15.30 -8.37 -0.18
CA GLN A 267 15.84 -9.60 0.39
C GLN A 267 15.46 -10.81 -0.50
N VAL A 268 16.32 -11.82 -0.56
CA VAL A 268 15.99 -13.13 -1.14
C VAL A 268 14.93 -13.81 -0.26
N HIS A 269 13.91 -14.39 -0.89
CA HIS A 269 12.84 -15.14 -0.24
C HIS A 269 12.78 -16.59 -0.77
N GLY A 270 12.27 -17.50 0.06
CA GLY A 270 11.95 -18.88 -0.32
C GLY A 270 10.54 -19.03 -0.93
N GLY A 271 10.12 -20.27 -1.13
CA GLY A 271 8.76 -20.62 -1.59
C GLY A 271 8.39 -20.00 -2.94
N LEU A 272 7.11 -19.66 -3.11
CA LEU A 272 6.57 -19.06 -4.34
C LEU A 272 7.26 -17.73 -4.69
N MET A 273 7.51 -16.88 -3.69
CA MET A 273 8.21 -15.60 -3.91
C MET A 273 9.63 -15.83 -4.45
N GLY A 274 10.32 -16.84 -3.94
CA GLY A 274 11.63 -17.25 -4.47
C GLY A 274 11.59 -17.73 -5.92
N VAL A 275 10.53 -18.45 -6.33
CA VAL A 275 10.33 -18.84 -7.74
C VAL A 275 10.19 -17.61 -8.61
N ILE A 276 9.34 -16.67 -8.21
CA ILE A 276 9.14 -15.40 -8.91
C ILE A 276 10.46 -14.63 -9.00
N GLN A 277 11.15 -14.39 -7.88
CA GLN A 277 12.43 -13.67 -7.86
C GLN A 277 13.48 -14.31 -8.77
N ARG A 278 13.66 -15.64 -8.73
CA ARG A 278 14.59 -16.36 -9.60
C ARG A 278 14.23 -16.23 -11.08
N SER A 279 12.94 -16.29 -11.41
CA SER A 279 12.49 -16.12 -12.80
C SER A 279 12.76 -14.71 -13.32
N MET A 280 12.59 -13.67 -12.50
CA MET A 280 12.78 -12.28 -12.92
C MET A 280 14.24 -11.94 -13.21
N VAL A 281 15.16 -12.44 -12.37
CA VAL A 281 16.62 -12.21 -12.52
C VAL A 281 17.15 -12.74 -13.86
N ARG A 282 16.50 -13.75 -14.45
CA ARG A 282 16.90 -14.30 -15.75
C ARG A 282 16.74 -13.31 -16.91
N SER A 283 15.83 -12.34 -16.77
CA SER A 283 15.46 -11.41 -17.84
C SER A 283 15.83 -9.95 -17.53
N CYS A 284 15.98 -9.59 -16.25
CA CYS A 284 16.31 -8.25 -15.79
C CYS A 284 17.26 -8.35 -14.58
N PRO A 285 18.32 -7.51 -14.49
CA PRO A 285 19.27 -7.55 -13.38
C PRO A 285 18.68 -6.94 -12.08
N HIS A 286 17.71 -7.62 -11.47
CA HIS A 286 17.23 -7.30 -10.13
C HIS A 286 18.32 -7.54 -9.08
N VAL A 287 18.34 -6.74 -8.02
CA VAL A 287 19.35 -6.80 -6.96
C VAL A 287 18.73 -7.42 -5.72
N TRP A 288 18.95 -8.71 -5.52
CA TRP A 288 18.52 -9.42 -4.33
C TRP A 288 19.71 -9.67 -3.39
N PHE A 289 19.50 -9.40 -2.11
CA PHE A 289 20.49 -9.59 -1.06
C PHE A 289 20.09 -10.72 -0.12
N GLU A 290 21.07 -11.49 0.32
CA GLU A 290 20.87 -12.41 1.44
C GLU A 290 20.73 -11.65 2.76
N ARG A 291 20.06 -12.26 3.74
CA ARG A 291 19.85 -11.64 5.05
C ARG A 291 21.17 -11.34 5.79
N SER A 292 22.20 -12.15 5.54
CA SER A 292 23.59 -11.96 6.01
C SER A 292 24.25 -10.76 5.33
N GLU A 293 24.16 -10.68 4.01
CA GLU A 293 24.72 -9.59 3.18
C GLU A 293 24.07 -8.23 3.45
N MET A 294 22.77 -8.21 3.80
CA MET A 294 22.09 -6.97 4.19
C MET A 294 22.71 -6.28 5.41
N LYS A 295 23.49 -7.02 6.22
CA LYS A 295 24.27 -6.44 7.33
C LYS A 295 25.56 -5.77 6.83
N ASP A 296 26.11 -6.22 5.69
CA ASP A 296 27.26 -5.59 5.05
C ASP A 296 26.81 -4.43 4.14
N ARG A 297 26.71 -3.25 4.75
CA ARG A 297 26.34 -2.01 4.06
C ARG A 297 27.30 -1.66 2.93
N HIS A 298 28.57 -2.03 3.01
CA HIS A 298 29.56 -1.68 1.99
C HIS A 298 29.39 -2.53 0.73
N ALA A 299 29.22 -3.84 0.90
CA ALA A 299 28.93 -4.74 -0.22
C ALA A 299 27.63 -4.35 -0.94
N ALA A 300 26.56 -4.05 -0.18
CA ALA A 300 25.29 -3.61 -0.73
C ALA A 300 25.43 -2.28 -1.50
N ALA A 301 26.09 -1.28 -0.92
CA ALA A 301 26.33 0.00 -1.58
C ALA A 301 27.17 -0.13 -2.85
N LYS A 302 28.19 -0.99 -2.85
CA LYS A 302 29.04 -1.25 -4.03
C LYS A 302 28.21 -1.84 -5.17
N ARG A 303 27.40 -2.87 -4.91
CA ARG A 303 26.56 -3.52 -5.93
C ARG A 303 25.56 -2.55 -6.56
N LEU A 304 24.96 -1.68 -5.75
CA LEU A 304 24.06 -0.64 -6.23
C LEU A 304 24.80 0.43 -7.06
N LYS A 305 26.00 0.85 -6.64
CA LYS A 305 26.87 1.76 -7.40
C LYS A 305 27.22 1.17 -8.78
N ASP A 306 27.63 -0.09 -8.83
CA ASP A 306 28.00 -0.79 -10.06
C ASP A 306 26.79 -0.92 -11.01
N HIS A 307 25.59 -1.11 -10.48
CA HIS A 307 24.35 -1.12 -11.27
C HIS A 307 24.04 0.26 -11.87
N ILE A 308 24.17 1.33 -11.10
CA ILE A 308 23.88 2.70 -11.56
C ILE A 308 24.95 3.23 -12.51
N ALA A 309 26.19 2.75 -12.40
CA ALA A 309 27.29 3.10 -13.31
C ALA A 309 26.96 2.68 -14.76
N ASP A 310 26.28 1.54 -14.94
CA ASP A 310 25.79 1.09 -16.23
C ASP A 310 24.50 1.82 -16.63
N LYS A 311 24.62 2.77 -17.55
CA LYS A 311 23.51 3.60 -18.03
C LYS A 311 22.51 2.86 -18.92
N THR A 312 22.78 1.60 -19.28
CA THR A 312 21.86 0.77 -20.05
C THR A 312 20.86 0.02 -19.18
N LYS A 313 21.14 -0.13 -17.87
CA LYS A 313 20.29 -0.84 -16.92
C LYS A 313 19.08 -0.02 -16.49
N LEU A 314 18.01 -0.73 -16.15
CA LEU A 314 16.79 -0.12 -15.62
C LEU A 314 17.05 0.67 -14.33
N PRO A 315 16.29 1.75 -14.10
CA PRO A 315 16.39 2.52 -12.86
C PRO A 315 16.15 1.63 -11.66
N ILE A 316 16.93 1.84 -10.60
CA ILE A 316 16.74 1.11 -9.34
C ILE A 316 15.55 1.70 -8.60
N LEU A 317 14.60 0.87 -8.17
CA LEU A 317 13.50 1.30 -7.29
C LEU A 317 13.90 1.11 -5.83
N ILE A 318 13.89 2.21 -5.07
CA ILE A 318 14.22 2.24 -3.64
C ILE A 318 13.10 2.93 -2.87
N PHE A 319 12.71 2.28 -1.77
CA PHE A 319 11.81 2.80 -0.75
C PHE A 319 12.64 3.18 0.49
N PRO A 320 13.13 4.43 0.59
CA PRO A 320 14.15 4.82 1.57
C PRO A 320 13.63 4.85 3.02
N GLU A 321 12.32 4.80 3.24
CA GLU A 321 11.72 4.61 4.56
C GLU A 321 12.12 3.23 5.15
N GLY A 322 12.28 2.23 4.28
CA GLY A 322 12.65 0.87 4.65
C GLY A 322 11.61 0.12 5.48
N THR A 323 10.37 0.63 5.50
CA THR A 323 9.16 0.00 6.04
C THR A 323 7.95 0.59 5.33
N CYS A 324 6.80 -0.08 5.39
CA CYS A 324 5.53 0.49 4.93
C CYS A 324 4.95 1.43 5.99
N ILE A 325 4.44 2.57 5.55
CA ILE A 325 3.88 3.65 6.36
C ILE A 325 2.51 4.04 5.83
N ASN A 326 1.59 4.40 6.73
CA ASN A 326 0.27 4.87 6.32
C ASN A 326 0.40 6.15 5.48
N ASN A 327 -0.50 6.34 4.53
CA ASN A 327 -0.31 7.37 3.51
C ASN A 327 -0.62 8.80 4.00
N THR A 328 -0.58 9.05 5.32
CA THR A 328 -0.84 10.34 5.97
C THR A 328 0.45 11.08 6.33
N SER A 329 1.61 10.41 6.23
CA SER A 329 2.92 10.99 6.51
C SER A 329 4.01 10.30 5.68
N VAL A 330 5.25 10.77 5.80
CA VAL A 330 6.45 10.14 5.20
C VAL A 330 7.54 10.07 6.27
N MET A 331 8.09 8.89 6.49
CA MET A 331 9.15 8.70 7.49
C MET A 331 10.49 9.28 7.06
N MET A 332 11.45 9.29 7.98
CA MET A 332 12.82 9.68 7.66
C MET A 332 13.43 8.74 6.63
N PHE A 333 14.04 9.33 5.61
CA PHE A 333 14.72 8.60 4.56
C PHE A 333 16.09 8.11 5.05
N LYS A 334 16.37 6.82 4.89
CA LYS A 334 17.64 6.22 5.28
C LYS A 334 18.77 6.75 4.39
N LYS A 335 19.77 7.37 5.02
CA LYS A 335 20.97 7.96 4.39
C LYS A 335 21.65 7.04 3.36
N GLY A 336 21.82 5.76 3.69
CA GLY A 336 22.50 4.79 2.82
C GLY A 336 21.90 4.65 1.42
N SER A 337 20.59 4.91 1.26
CA SER A 337 19.92 4.87 -0.04
C SER A 337 20.40 5.96 -1.02
N PHE A 338 21.10 6.99 -0.53
CA PHE A 338 21.50 8.17 -1.30
C PHE A 338 23.04 8.27 -1.46
N GLU A 339 23.81 7.42 -0.78
CA GLU A 339 25.28 7.39 -0.83
C GLU A 339 25.81 6.67 -2.09
N ILE A 340 24.93 6.01 -2.84
CA ILE A 340 25.24 5.27 -4.07
C ILE A 340 25.44 6.19 -5.30
N GLY A 341 25.11 7.48 -5.19
CA GLY A 341 25.30 8.46 -6.28
C GLY A 341 24.29 8.31 -7.43
N GLY A 342 24.46 9.10 -8.50
CA GLY A 342 23.55 9.11 -9.65
C GLY A 342 22.38 10.08 -9.54
N THR A 343 21.53 10.09 -10.57
CA THR A 343 20.34 10.97 -10.64
C THR A 343 19.18 10.32 -9.92
N ILE A 344 18.58 11.06 -9.00
CA ILE A 344 17.42 10.65 -8.21
C ILE A 344 16.17 11.18 -8.88
N TYR A 345 15.20 10.30 -9.05
CA TYR A 345 13.86 10.58 -9.55
C TYR A 345 12.89 10.37 -8.40
N PRO A 346 12.50 11.45 -7.70
CA PRO A 346 11.59 11.35 -6.58
C PRO A 346 10.17 11.09 -7.10
N VAL A 347 9.47 10.17 -6.46
CA VAL A 347 8.10 9.79 -6.81
C VAL A 347 7.25 9.82 -5.55
N ALA A 348 6.06 10.40 -5.65
CA ALA A 348 5.08 10.37 -4.58
C ALA A 348 3.89 9.50 -5.00
N ILE A 349 3.44 8.63 -4.09
CA ILE A 349 2.26 7.78 -4.25
C ILE A 349 1.26 8.16 -3.15
N LYS A 350 0.04 8.51 -3.55
CA LYS A 350 -1.10 8.72 -2.64
C LYS A 350 -2.27 7.83 -3.05
N TYR A 351 -2.57 6.85 -2.22
CA TYR A 351 -3.76 6.03 -2.24
C TYR A 351 -4.95 6.80 -1.70
N ASP A 352 -6.11 6.52 -2.27
CA ASP A 352 -7.40 6.97 -1.77
C ASP A 352 -8.00 5.86 -0.88
N PRO A 353 -7.95 6.01 0.45
CA PRO A 353 -8.44 4.99 1.38
C PRO A 353 -9.96 4.78 1.28
N GLN A 354 -10.71 5.67 0.60
CA GLN A 354 -12.16 5.52 0.38
C GLN A 354 -12.50 4.22 -0.35
N PHE A 355 -11.64 3.72 -1.24
CA PHE A 355 -11.91 2.51 -2.02
C PHE A 355 -11.37 1.23 -1.35
N GLY A 356 -10.37 1.40 -0.49
CA GLY A 356 -9.70 0.33 0.21
C GLY A 356 -8.40 0.85 0.83
N ASP A 357 -8.19 0.49 2.10
CA ASP A 357 -6.94 0.81 2.78
C ASP A 357 -5.78 -0.03 2.22
N ALA A 358 -4.89 0.61 1.47
CA ALA A 358 -3.74 -0.03 0.86
C ALA A 358 -2.60 -0.27 1.86
N PHE A 359 -2.61 0.36 3.04
CA PHE A 359 -1.50 0.28 3.99
C PHE A 359 -1.25 -1.16 4.46
N TRP A 360 0.01 -1.58 4.39
CA TRP A 360 0.43 -2.88 4.92
C TRP A 360 1.10 -2.74 6.28
N ASN A 361 0.38 -3.14 7.33
CA ASN A 361 0.96 -3.37 8.65
C ASN A 361 1.47 -4.83 8.74
N SER A 362 2.78 -5.01 8.66
CA SER A 362 3.44 -6.32 8.71
C SER A 362 3.38 -7.00 10.09
N ALA A 363 3.16 -6.24 11.17
CA ALA A 363 2.96 -6.80 12.51
C ALA A 363 1.58 -7.44 12.66
N LYS A 364 0.57 -6.93 11.93
CA LYS A 364 -0.82 -7.42 11.99
C LYS A 364 -1.16 -8.45 10.91
N TYR A 365 -0.59 -8.31 9.71
CA TYR A 365 -0.96 -9.12 8.57
C TYR A 365 0.26 -9.70 7.86
N ASN A 366 0.27 -11.01 7.65
CA ASN A 366 1.19 -11.63 6.70
C ASN A 366 0.81 -11.23 5.24
N MET A 367 1.74 -11.46 4.30
CA MET A 367 1.58 -11.06 2.90
C MET A 367 0.31 -11.64 2.25
N VAL A 368 -0.01 -12.92 2.50
CA VAL A 368 -1.18 -13.57 1.87
C VAL A 368 -2.47 -12.96 2.38
N SER A 369 -2.60 -12.82 3.71
CA SER A 369 -3.75 -12.15 4.34
C SER A 369 -3.90 -10.71 3.84
N TYR A 370 -2.78 -9.99 3.72
CA TYR A 370 -2.77 -8.64 3.16
C TYR A 370 -3.25 -8.60 1.69
N ILE A 371 -2.74 -9.47 0.83
CA ILE A 371 -3.16 -9.55 -0.58
C ILE A 371 -4.64 -9.90 -0.68
N LEU A 372 -5.13 -10.88 0.08
CA LEU A 372 -6.56 -11.20 0.13
C LEU A 372 -7.40 -10.02 0.60
N ARG A 373 -6.89 -9.21 1.54
CA ARG A 373 -7.55 -7.95 1.90
C ARG A 373 -7.63 -7.03 0.69
N MET A 374 -6.55 -6.82 -0.06
CA MET A 374 -6.56 -5.97 -1.26
C MET A 374 -7.51 -6.49 -2.34
N MET A 375 -7.50 -7.80 -2.59
CA MET A 375 -8.36 -8.45 -3.57
C MET A 375 -9.84 -8.46 -3.18
N THR A 376 -10.16 -8.18 -1.91
CA THR A 376 -11.53 -8.02 -1.41
C THR A 376 -11.90 -6.56 -1.09
N SER A 377 -11.00 -5.59 -1.37
CA SER A 377 -11.35 -4.16 -1.36
C SER A 377 -12.23 -3.81 -2.56
N TRP A 378 -12.84 -2.61 -2.59
CA TRP A 378 -13.61 -2.21 -3.77
C TRP A 378 -12.73 -1.94 -4.97
N ALA A 379 -11.65 -1.18 -4.78
CA ALA A 379 -10.64 -0.88 -5.78
C ALA A 379 -9.38 -0.35 -5.08
N ILE A 380 -8.29 -0.22 -5.85
CA ILE A 380 -7.09 0.49 -5.42
C ILE A 380 -6.96 1.74 -6.28
N VAL A 381 -7.38 2.88 -5.76
CA VAL A 381 -7.30 4.15 -6.48
C VAL A 381 -6.10 4.93 -5.93
N CYS A 382 -5.21 5.39 -6.80
CA CYS A 382 -4.06 6.16 -6.37
C CYS A 382 -3.58 7.17 -7.41
N ASN A 383 -2.85 8.16 -6.92
CA ASN A 383 -2.13 9.14 -7.71
C ASN A 383 -0.64 8.88 -7.59
N VAL A 384 0.07 8.98 -8.71
CA VAL A 384 1.53 8.87 -8.79
C VAL A 384 2.07 10.14 -9.41
N TRP A 385 2.88 10.89 -8.65
CA TRP A 385 3.55 12.10 -9.16
C TRP A 385 5.03 11.81 -9.39
N TYR A 386 5.47 11.99 -10.63
CA TYR A 386 6.89 12.00 -10.97
C TYR A 386 7.45 13.41 -10.76
N LEU A 387 8.30 13.57 -9.75
CA LEU A 387 8.86 14.87 -9.39
C LEU A 387 10.15 15.15 -10.15
N LEU A 388 10.55 16.42 -10.19
CA LEU A 388 11.72 16.84 -10.94
C LEU A 388 12.97 16.04 -10.49
N PRO A 389 13.75 15.49 -11.43
CA PRO A 389 14.95 14.75 -11.08
C PRO A 389 15.97 15.64 -10.38
N MET A 390 16.68 15.08 -9.40
CA MET A 390 17.65 15.78 -8.60
C MET A 390 18.97 15.02 -8.59
N THR A 391 20.06 15.75 -8.80
CA THR A 391 21.42 15.25 -8.59
C THR A 391 22.04 16.04 -7.45
N ARG A 392 22.65 15.35 -6.48
CA ARG A 392 23.31 16.03 -5.36
C ARG A 392 24.54 16.79 -5.89
N GLN A 393 24.54 18.12 -5.73
CA GLN A 393 25.73 18.93 -5.97
C GLN A 393 26.78 18.68 -4.88
N VAL A 394 28.07 18.71 -5.25
CA VAL A 394 29.19 18.42 -4.34
C VAL A 394 29.20 19.35 -3.13
N SER A 395 28.89 20.63 -3.34
CA SER A 395 28.84 21.69 -2.32
C SER A 395 27.65 21.61 -1.37
N ARG A 396 26.60 20.86 -1.71
CA ARG A 396 25.36 20.81 -0.89
C ARG A 396 25.49 19.79 0.23
N ASN A 397 25.12 20.22 1.45
CA ASN A 397 25.04 19.34 2.62
C ASN A 397 24.13 18.14 2.33
N PHE A 398 24.64 16.94 2.60
CA PHE A 398 23.99 15.68 2.29
C PHE A 398 22.65 15.48 3.04
N HIS A 399 22.59 15.87 4.32
CA HIS A 399 21.36 15.77 5.12
C HIS A 399 20.29 16.72 4.60
N LEU A 400 20.67 17.97 4.27
CA LEU A 400 19.73 18.94 3.68
C LEU A 400 19.20 18.47 2.32
N PHE A 401 20.01 17.80 1.52
CA PHE A 401 19.57 17.22 0.25
C PHE A 401 18.49 16.15 0.45
N ILE A 402 18.72 15.18 1.33
CA ILE A 402 17.72 14.14 1.66
C ILE A 402 16.46 14.76 2.27
N HIS A 403 16.63 15.73 3.15
CA HIS A 403 15.50 16.40 3.79
C HIS A 403 14.62 17.13 2.76
N SER A 404 15.21 17.83 1.80
CA SER A 404 14.44 18.46 0.71
C SER A 404 13.71 17.43 -0.16
N LEU A 405 14.32 16.28 -0.44
CA LEU A 405 13.65 15.18 -1.17
C LEU A 405 12.44 14.65 -0.40
N LYS A 406 12.62 14.39 0.90
CA LYS A 406 11.52 13.95 1.78
C LYS A 406 10.38 14.98 1.77
N LEU A 407 10.69 16.27 1.93
CA LEU A 407 9.67 17.33 1.94
C LEU A 407 8.89 17.42 0.63
N LEU A 408 9.54 17.25 -0.52
CA LEU A 408 8.89 17.23 -1.83
C LEU A 408 7.87 16.08 -1.94
N VAL A 409 8.26 14.88 -1.50
CA VAL A 409 7.38 13.71 -1.50
C VAL A 409 6.25 13.90 -0.48
N LEU A 410 6.57 14.33 0.74
CA LEU A 410 5.61 14.59 1.80
C LEU A 410 4.53 15.57 1.37
N PHE A 411 4.93 16.70 0.77
CA PHE A 411 4.00 17.73 0.31
C PHE A 411 2.97 17.17 -0.69
N LYS A 412 3.37 16.25 -1.56
CA LYS A 412 2.45 15.59 -2.51
C LYS A 412 1.56 14.54 -1.85
N VAL A 413 2.08 13.84 -0.85
CA VAL A 413 1.33 12.80 -0.12
C VAL A 413 0.25 13.42 0.77
N THR A 414 0.56 14.50 1.48
CA THR A 414 -0.30 15.07 2.53
C THR A 414 -1.01 16.36 2.12
N GLY A 415 -0.53 17.04 1.07
CA GLY A 415 -0.95 18.40 0.73
C GLY A 415 -0.51 19.46 1.74
N LYS A 416 0.30 19.09 2.74
CA LYS A 416 0.78 19.97 3.81
C LYS A 416 2.31 19.93 3.88
N LEU A 417 2.93 21.08 4.12
CA LEU A 417 4.31 21.13 4.58
C LEU A 417 4.27 20.96 6.11
N GLU A 418 4.69 19.80 6.62
CA GLU A 418 4.99 19.70 8.05
C GLU A 418 6.28 20.47 8.32
N LEU A 419 6.14 21.76 8.63
CA LEU A 419 7.22 22.57 9.17
C LEU A 419 7.40 22.24 10.65
N LYS A 420 7.98 21.07 10.98
CA LYS A 420 8.47 20.81 12.35
C LYS A 420 9.48 19.65 12.37
N GLN A 421 10.77 20.02 12.43
CA GLN A 421 11.81 19.24 13.11
C GLN A 421 12.95 20.20 13.45
N LYS A 422 12.79 20.93 14.56
CA LYS A 422 13.86 21.70 15.21
C LYS A 422 14.25 21.13 16.58
N HIS A 423 13.76 19.92 16.93
CA HIS A 423 13.90 19.36 18.28
C HIS A 423 14.55 17.96 18.37
N GLU A 424 15.14 17.43 17.30
CA GLU A 424 15.81 16.10 17.35
C GLU A 424 17.33 16.16 17.08
N LEU A 425 17.93 17.33 17.21
CA LEU A 425 19.40 17.51 17.26
C LEU A 425 19.73 18.39 18.47
N GLY A 426 19.52 17.83 19.66
CA GLY A 426 20.01 18.31 20.94
C GLY A 426 20.76 17.18 21.62
#